data_AF-A0A9Y1BLN7-F1
#
_entry.id   AF-A0A9Y1BLN7-F1
#
_cell.length_a   1.000
_cell.length_b   1.000
_cell.length_c   1.000
_cell.angle_alpha   90.00
_cell.angle_beta   90.00
_cell.angle_gamma   90.00
#
_symmetry.space_group_name_H-M   'P 1'
#
loop_
_entity.id
_entity.type
_entity.pdbx_description
1 polymer ?
#
loop_
_entity_poly.entity_id
_entity_poly.type
_entity_poly.pdbx_seq_one_letter_code
_entity_poly.pdbx_strand_id
1 'polypeptide(L)' 'MAKNIAISDELYKLLKRLKRPGESFTDVILRSIKHSTSIMDITGKKTIPLEEWEKLKKLFEMKEIELQA' A
#
# COMPACT_ATOMS: atom_id res chain seq x y z
N MET A 1 -18.18 -2.77 23.23
CA MET A 1 -18.02 -4.22 23.55
C MET A 1 -16.96 -4.79 22.64
N ALA A 2 -15.98 -5.52 23.18
CA ALA A 2 -15.04 -6.26 22.35
C ALA A 2 -15.76 -7.42 21.67
N LYS A 3 -15.53 -7.60 20.36
CA LYS A 3 -15.98 -8.77 19.61
C LYS A 3 -14.76 -9.64 19.36
N ASN A 4 -14.83 -10.91 19.72
CA ASN A 4 -13.73 -11.85 19.62
C ASN A 4 -13.96 -12.74 18.39
N ILE A 5 -12.90 -12.95 17.60
CA ILE A 5 -12.89 -13.90 16.49
C ILE A 5 -11.79 -14.92 16.73
N ALA A 6 -12.08 -16.19 16.44
CA ALA A 6 -11.05 -17.21 16.39
C ALA A 6 -10.39 -17.19 15.01
N ILE A 7 -9.08 -17.38 14.97
CA ILE A 7 -8.29 -17.41 13.73
C ILE A 7 -7.32 -18.59 13.77
N SER A 8 -6.85 -19.02 12.59
CA SER A 8 -5.81 -20.05 12.51
C SER A 8 -4.47 -19.52 13.02
N ASP A 9 -3.61 -20.43 13.48
CA ASP A 9 -2.25 -20.11 13.91
C ASP A 9 -1.42 -19.49 12.78
N GLU A 10 -1.66 -19.93 11.55
CA GLU A 10 -1.01 -19.38 10.36
C GLU A 10 -1.36 -17.90 10.19
N LEU A 11 -2.65 -17.55 10.27
CA LEU A 11 -3.09 -16.17 10.16
C LEU A 11 -2.55 -15.32 11.30
N TYR A 12 -2.53 -15.84 12.53
CA TYR A 12 -1.93 -15.14 13.67
C TYR A 12 -0.45 -14.82 13.44
N LYS A 13 0.34 -15.79 12.93
CA LYS A 13 1.76 -15.59 12.60
C LYS A 13 1.95 -14.52 11.52
N LEU A 14 1.11 -14.51 10.49
CA LEU A 14 1.14 -13.48 9.45
C LEU A 14 0.86 -12.09 10.01
N LEU A 15 -0.22 -11.95 10.79
CA LEU A 15 -0.57 -10.68 11.43
C LEU A 15 0.56 -10.19 12.36
N LYS A 16 1.21 -11.10 13.09
CA LYS A 16 2.35 -10.77 13.96
C LYS A 16 3.54 -10.22 13.19
N ARG A 17 3.82 -10.73 11.98
CA ARG A 17 4.90 -10.23 11.11
C ARG A 17 4.59 -8.86 10.51
N LEU A 18 3.31 -8.57 10.25
CA LEU A 18 2.86 -7.30 9.65
C LEU A 18 2.70 -6.16 10.67
N LYS A 19 2.62 -6.51 11.96
CA LYS A 19 2.41 -5.58 13.06
C LYS A 19 3.64 -4.68 13.28
N ARG A 20 3.44 -3.37 13.25
CA ARG A 20 4.47 -2.38 13.61
C ARG A 20 4.61 -2.25 15.14
N PRO A 21 5.74 -1.73 15.65
CA PRO A 21 5.88 -1.45 17.09
C PRO A 21 4.75 -0.54 17.59
N GLY A 22 4.08 -0.93 18.68
CA GLY A 22 2.96 -0.18 19.27
C GLY A 22 1.62 -0.29 18.54
N GLU A 23 1.55 -0.91 17.36
CA GLU A 23 0.31 -1.07 16.58
C GLU A 23 -0.51 -2.26 17.12
N SER A 24 -1.86 -2.19 17.15
CA SER A 24 -2.71 -3.34 17.54
C SER A 24 -2.99 -4.30 16.37
N PHE A 25 -3.47 -5.52 16.64
CA PHE A 25 -3.87 -6.42 15.54
C PHE A 25 -5.08 -5.88 14.76
N THR A 26 -5.99 -5.17 15.44
CA THR A 26 -7.11 -4.47 14.81
C THR A 26 -6.61 -3.42 13.83
N ASP A 27 -5.59 -2.65 14.21
CA ASP A 27 -5.01 -1.63 13.34
C ASP A 27 -4.36 -2.24 12.09
N VAL A 28 -3.65 -3.37 12.26
CA VAL A 28 -3.10 -4.13 11.12
C VAL A 28 -4.21 -4.55 10.16
N ILE A 29 -5.30 -5.14 10.67
CA ILE A 29 -6.42 -5.60 9.83
C ILE A 29 -7.07 -4.41 9.11
N LEU A 30 -7.37 -3.34 9.83
CA LEU A 30 -7.98 -2.13 9.24
C LEU A 30 -7.08 -1.49 8.19
N ARG A 31 -5.78 -1.40 8.46
CA ARG A 31 -4.79 -0.90 7.50
C ARG A 31 -4.74 -1.81 6.27
N SER A 32 -4.68 -3.12 6.45
CA SER A 32 -4.67 -4.07 5.35
C SER A 32 -5.93 -4.02 4.50
N ILE A 33 -7.11 -3.80 5.09
CA ILE A 33 -8.38 -3.67 4.36
C ILE A 33 -8.51 -2.29 3.69
N LYS A 34 -8.07 -1.21 4.35
CA LYS A 34 -8.09 0.14 3.78
C LYS A 34 -7.07 0.34 2.66
N HIS A 35 -5.92 -0.34 2.76
CA HIS A 35 -4.88 -0.36 1.74
C HIS A 35 -4.99 -1.54 0.78
N SER A 36 -5.97 -2.44 0.93
CA SER A 36 -6.31 -3.39 -0.12
C SER A 36 -7.07 -2.66 -1.21
N THR A 37 -6.36 -1.83 -1.97
CA THR A 37 -6.58 -1.78 -3.41
C THR A 37 -6.64 -3.24 -3.88
N SER A 38 -7.69 -3.57 -4.61
CA SER A 38 -8.00 -4.93 -5.01
C SER A 38 -6.78 -5.55 -5.70
N ILE A 39 -6.54 -6.84 -5.53
CA ILE A 39 -5.54 -7.56 -6.35
C ILE A 39 -5.89 -7.44 -7.85
N MET A 40 -7.15 -7.14 -8.18
CA MET A 40 -7.59 -6.75 -9.53
C MET A 40 -6.99 -5.40 -10.00
N ASP A 41 -6.67 -4.47 -9.09
CA ASP A 41 -6.02 -3.19 -9.43
C ASP A 41 -4.52 -3.35 -9.76
N ILE A 42 -3.92 -4.47 -9.36
CA ILE A 42 -2.49 -4.78 -9.54
C ILE A 42 -2.30 -5.71 -10.76
N THR A 43 -3.31 -6.53 -11.10
CA THR A 43 -3.27 -7.48 -12.22
C THR A 43 -3.55 -6.75 -13.55
N GLY A 44 -2.54 -6.08 -14.08
CA GLY A 44 -2.60 -5.36 -15.37
C GLY A 44 -1.69 -4.13 -15.45
N LYS A 45 -1.19 -3.62 -14.31
CA LYS A 45 -0.31 -2.43 -14.27
C LYS A 45 1.16 -2.79 -14.52
N LYS A 46 1.47 -3.22 -15.73
CA LYS A 46 2.76 -2.88 -16.37
C LYS A 46 2.64 -1.69 -17.33
N THR A 47 1.46 -1.07 -17.39
CA THR A 47 1.20 0.06 -18.29
C THR A 47 0.66 1.22 -17.47
N ILE A 48 1.44 2.29 -17.38
CA ILE A 48 0.98 3.59 -16.87
C ILE A 48 0.13 4.22 -17.99
N PRO A 49 -1.08 4.73 -17.71
CA PRO A 49 -1.86 5.50 -18.69
C PRO A 49 -1.04 6.68 -19.23
N LEU A 50 -1.15 6.98 -20.53
CA LEU A 50 -0.33 8.01 -21.18
C LEU A 50 -0.38 9.37 -20.47
N GLU A 51 -1.56 9.79 -20.00
CA GLU A 51 -1.72 11.04 -19.23
C GLU A 51 -0.94 11.06 -17.91
N GLU A 52 -0.85 9.92 -17.23
CA GLU A 52 -0.11 9.80 -15.98
C GLU A 52 1.40 9.74 -16.25
N TRP A 53 1.80 9.16 -17.38
CA TRP A 53 3.18 9.19 -17.87
C TRP A 53 3.64 10.61 -18.26
N GLU A 54 2.80 11.39 -18.93
CA GLU A 54 3.11 12.78 -19.29
C GLU A 54 3.27 13.69 -18.07
N LYS A 55 2.43 13.50 -17.03
CA LYS A 55 2.56 14.24 -15.77
C LYS A 55 3.87 13.92 -15.05
N LEU A 56 4.24 12.63 -15.01
CA LEU A 56 5.52 12.21 -14.43
C LEU A 56 6.70 12.78 -15.21
N LYS A 57 6.66 12.75 -16.55
CA LYS A 57 7.72 13.30 -17.39
C LYS A 57 7.97 14.78 -17.10
N LYS A 58 6.91 15.59 -16.99
CA LYS A 58 7.03 17.01 -16.62
C LYS A 58 7.62 17.21 -15.23
N LEU A 59 7.22 16.39 -14.25
CA LEU A 59 7.76 16.43 -12.89
C LEU A 59 9.26 16.10 -12.84
N PHE A 60 9.73 15.15 -13.64
CA PHE A 60 11.15 14.81 -13.73
C PHE A 60 11.95 15.89 -14.48
N GLU A 61 11.42 16.43 -15.59
CA GLU A 61 12.04 17.52 -16.34
C GLU A 61 12.18 18.80 -15.48
N MET A 62 11.18 19.13 -14.67
CA MET A 62 11.24 20.25 -13.72
C MET A 62 12.34 20.06 -12.65
N LYS A 63 12.50 18.83 -12.15
CA LYS A 63 13.52 18.53 -11.14
C LYS A 63 14.94 18.52 -11.69
N GLU A 64 15.13 18.14 -12.95
CA GLU A 64 16.45 18.21 -13.60
C GLU A 64 16.89 19.67 -13.83
N ILE A 65 15.94 20.57 -14.13
CA ILE A 65 16.23 22.01 -14.29
C ILE A 65 16.62 22.66 -12.94
N GLU A 66 15.98 22.29 -11.83
CA GLU A 66 16.34 22.79 -10.49
C GLU A 66 17.68 22.27 -9.97
N LEU A 67 18.20 21.16 -10.50
CA LEU A 67 19.48 20.59 -10.09
C LEU A 67 20.67 21.08 -10.93
N GLN A 68 20.41 21.80 -12.03
CA GLN A 68 21.43 22.38 -12.93
C GLN A 68 21.47 23.92 -12.92
N ALA A 69 20.63 24.59 -12.13
CA ALA A 69 20.63 26.04 -11.90
C ALA A 69 21.37 26.40 -10.61
#